data_AF-A0A4V0I203-F1
#
_entry.id   AF-A0A4V0I203-F1
#
_cell.length_a   1.000
_cell.length_b   1.000
_cell.length_c   1.000
_cell.angle_alpha   90.00
_cell.angle_beta   90.00
_cell.angle_gamma   90.00
#
_symmetry.space_group_name_H-M   'P 1'
#
loop_
_entity.id
_entity.type
_entity.pdbx_description
1 polymer ?
#
loop_
_entity_poly.entity_id
_entity_poly.type
_entity_poly.pdbx_seq_one_letter_code
_entity_poly.pdbx_strand_id
1 'polypeptide(L)'
;MTGTRPGPVPPPPPLEMRWDARSPLPARWVVPEGRRPRLPARPGAPLDFTAAMRALCDDVANRCEALWHVRMSRVLVTFTPCRNRSRYGLQARVTPLRFREGALTRRHGHVEYQVQRFFVNGREMLYLLTFCLPRFLDQSFEEKLVTVFHELYHMNPAFDGDLRRHPGRYAVHSHSKDRYDEQMAELVKGYLAGHPNPDVFAFLRTGYRELWDRSGGIVGVVVPRPKLLPVGRPSARAAARKNAERGTRNAE
;
A
#
# COMPACT_ATOMS: atom_id res chain seq x y z
N MET A 1 -13.36 21.77 -40.22
CA MET A 1 -13.58 20.98 -39.00
C MET A 1 -12.80 19.69 -39.10
N THR A 2 -11.56 19.68 -38.61
CA THR A 2 -10.69 18.49 -38.59
C THR A 2 -11.04 17.63 -37.38
N GLY A 3 -11.78 16.54 -37.62
CA GLY A 3 -12.14 15.57 -36.58
C GLY A 3 -10.89 14.86 -36.06
N THR A 4 -10.50 15.14 -34.83
CA THR A 4 -9.46 14.42 -34.11
C THR A 4 -9.91 12.96 -33.96
N ARG A 5 -9.26 12.03 -34.68
CA ARG A 5 -9.50 10.59 -34.48
C ARG A 5 -9.18 10.26 -33.01
N PRO A 6 -10.10 9.64 -32.25
CA PRO A 6 -9.78 9.19 -30.90
C PRO A 6 -8.63 8.17 -30.99
N GLY A 7 -7.55 8.46 -30.27
CA GLY A 7 -6.40 7.56 -30.19
C GLY A 7 -6.81 6.18 -29.66
N PRO A 8 -5.99 5.14 -29.90
CA PRO A 8 -6.30 3.79 -29.46
C PRO A 8 -6.54 3.74 -27.95
N VAL A 9 -7.68 3.16 -27.55
CA VAL A 9 -8.04 2.97 -26.13
C VAL A 9 -7.00 2.03 -25.50
N PRO A 10 -6.35 2.42 -24.38
CA PRO A 10 -5.36 1.55 -23.74
C PRO A 10 -6.00 0.23 -23.31
N PRO A 11 -5.25 -0.89 -23.38
CA PRO A 11 -5.77 -2.18 -22.96
C PRO A 11 -6.18 -2.14 -21.48
N PRO A 12 -7.19 -2.94 -21.06
CA PRO A 12 -7.55 -3.03 -19.67
C PRO A 12 -6.36 -3.52 -18.85
N PRO A 13 -6.20 -3.04 -17.61
CA PRO A 13 -5.14 -3.47 -16.71
C PRO A 13 -5.26 -4.98 -16.43
N PRO A 14 -4.13 -5.68 -16.20
CA PRO A 14 -4.14 -7.12 -15.94
C PRO A 14 -4.78 -7.44 -14.59
N LEU A 15 -5.39 -8.63 -14.45
CA LEU A 15 -5.94 -9.12 -13.18
C LEU A 15 -4.86 -9.29 -12.10
N GLU A 16 -3.62 -9.55 -12.53
CA GLU A 16 -2.48 -9.76 -11.66
C GLU A 16 -1.33 -8.82 -12.03
N MET A 17 -0.66 -8.30 -11.03
CA MET A 17 0.63 -7.63 -11.17
C MET A 17 1.69 -8.43 -10.42
N ARG A 18 2.84 -8.62 -11.06
CA ARG A 18 3.91 -9.48 -10.57
C ARG A 18 5.22 -8.72 -10.60
N TRP A 19 5.94 -8.80 -9.49
CA TRP A 19 7.30 -8.29 -9.36
C TRP A 19 8.22 -9.40 -8.87
N ASP A 20 9.40 -9.51 -9.48
CA ASP A 20 10.42 -10.50 -9.17
C ASP A 20 11.82 -9.93 -9.50
N ALA A 21 12.86 -10.76 -9.46
CA ALA A 21 14.22 -10.32 -9.80
C ALA A 21 14.37 -9.81 -11.26
N ARG A 22 13.50 -10.25 -12.19
CA ARG A 22 13.52 -9.82 -13.60
C ARG A 22 12.70 -8.55 -13.83
N SER A 23 11.69 -8.33 -12.99
CA SER A 23 10.84 -7.14 -13.01
C SER A 23 10.68 -6.62 -11.58
N PRO A 24 11.70 -5.95 -11.01
CA PRO A 24 11.70 -5.56 -9.60
C PRO A 24 10.64 -4.52 -9.28
N LEU A 25 10.32 -4.39 -7.99
CA LEU A 25 9.44 -3.33 -7.51
C LEU A 25 10.04 -1.95 -7.88
N PRO A 26 9.25 -1.05 -8.48
CA PRO A 26 9.74 0.26 -8.88
C PRO A 26 10.02 1.12 -7.65
N ALA A 27 11.27 1.55 -7.47
CA ALA A 27 11.67 2.52 -6.46
C ALA A 27 11.63 3.94 -7.03
N ARG A 28 11.14 4.90 -6.23
CA ARG A 28 11.14 6.33 -6.58
C ARG A 28 11.67 7.17 -5.43
N TRP A 29 12.31 8.27 -5.78
CA TRP A 29 12.66 9.31 -4.83
C TRP A 29 11.41 9.96 -4.24
N VAL A 30 11.43 10.21 -2.94
CA VAL A 30 10.41 10.97 -2.24
C VAL A 30 10.75 12.46 -2.34
N VAL A 31 10.66 13.03 -3.53
CA VAL A 31 10.98 14.46 -3.73
C VAL A 31 9.74 15.32 -3.46
N PRO A 32 9.83 16.46 -2.73
CA PRO A 32 8.73 17.40 -2.65
C PRO A 32 8.49 18.02 -4.03
N GLU A 33 7.25 18.06 -4.49
CA GLU A 33 6.88 18.65 -5.79
C GLU A 33 7.46 20.08 -5.88
N GLY A 34 8.17 20.40 -6.97
CA GLY A 34 8.82 21.70 -7.18
C GLY A 34 10.31 21.78 -6.81
N ARG A 35 10.93 20.70 -6.31
CA ARG A 35 12.39 20.62 -6.14
C ARG A 35 12.99 19.60 -7.10
N ARG A 36 14.16 19.91 -7.67
CA ARG A 36 15.00 18.89 -8.33
C ARG A 36 15.55 17.95 -7.26
N PRO A 37 15.69 16.64 -7.52
CA PRO A 37 16.48 15.77 -6.67
C PRO A 37 17.88 16.38 -6.59
N ARG A 38 18.26 16.89 -5.41
CA ARG A 38 19.66 17.22 -5.18
C ARG A 38 20.35 15.88 -4.96
N LEU A 39 21.34 15.56 -5.79
CA LEU A 39 22.28 14.50 -5.44
C LEU A 39 22.83 14.82 -4.05
N PRO A 40 22.89 13.84 -3.14
CA PRO A 40 23.33 14.09 -1.79
C PRO A 40 24.75 14.64 -1.76
N ALA A 41 24.97 15.63 -0.89
CA ALA A 41 26.28 16.22 -0.66
C ALA A 41 27.21 15.31 0.19
N ARG A 42 26.73 14.14 0.65
CA ARG A 42 27.47 13.20 1.49
C ARG A 42 27.51 11.79 0.90
N PRO A 43 28.62 11.05 1.10
CA PRO A 43 28.69 9.64 0.78
C PRO A 43 27.84 8.83 1.79
N GLY A 44 26.74 8.27 1.30
CA GLY A 44 25.83 7.38 2.02
C GLY A 44 24.70 6.96 1.10
N ALA A 45 24.24 5.71 1.17
CA ALA A 45 23.08 5.28 0.40
C ALA A 45 21.81 5.97 0.93
N PRO A 46 20.88 6.42 0.06
CA PRO A 46 19.63 7.02 0.50
C PRO A 46 18.82 6.04 1.36
N LEU A 47 18.04 6.58 2.29
CA LEU A 47 17.12 5.75 3.10
C LEU A 47 16.06 5.13 2.20
N ASP A 48 15.94 3.80 2.20
CA ASP A 48 14.75 3.11 1.69
C ASP A 48 13.65 3.15 2.74
N PHE A 49 12.74 4.11 2.60
CA PHE A 49 11.61 4.30 3.50
C PHE A 49 10.71 3.07 3.56
N THR A 50 10.44 2.43 2.42
CA THR A 50 9.54 1.27 2.39
C THR A 50 10.14 0.04 3.04
N ALA A 51 11.45 -0.16 2.91
CA ALA A 51 12.17 -1.21 3.63
C ALA A 51 12.20 -0.94 5.14
N ALA A 52 12.51 0.30 5.55
CA ALA A 52 12.52 0.71 6.95
C ALA A 52 11.14 0.56 7.61
N MET A 53 10.07 1.02 6.94
CA MET A 53 8.69 0.83 7.40
C MET A 53 8.30 -0.64 7.48
N ARG A 54 8.74 -1.48 6.53
CA ARG A 54 8.47 -2.92 6.57
C ARG A 54 9.14 -3.57 7.78
N ALA A 55 10.41 -3.24 8.06
CA ALA A 55 11.13 -3.75 9.22
C ALA A 55 10.47 -3.32 10.53
N LEU A 56 10.06 -2.05 10.64
CA LEU A 56 9.30 -1.55 11.78
C LEU A 56 7.98 -2.29 11.98
N CYS A 57 7.17 -2.44 10.92
CA CYS A 57 5.88 -3.13 11.04
C CYS A 57 6.05 -4.61 11.39
N ASP A 58 7.13 -5.26 10.94
CA ASP A 58 7.43 -6.65 11.27
C ASP A 58 7.83 -6.77 12.75
N ASP A 59 8.67 -5.86 13.25
CA ASP A 59 9.03 -5.84 14.68
C ASP A 59 7.81 -5.56 15.58
N VAL A 60 6.96 -4.58 15.20
CA VAL A 60 5.67 -4.32 15.89
C VAL A 60 4.80 -5.57 15.93
N ALA A 61 4.62 -6.23 14.78
CA ALA A 61 3.81 -7.45 14.68
C ALA A 61 4.40 -8.63 15.47
N ASN A 62 5.69 -8.65 15.77
CA ASN A 62 6.33 -9.69 16.57
C ASN A 62 6.30 -9.40 18.08
N ARG A 63 6.15 -8.13 18.49
CA ARG A 63 6.22 -7.71 19.90
C ARG A 63 4.89 -7.34 20.53
N CYS A 64 3.90 -6.98 19.72
CA CYS A 64 2.58 -6.58 20.20
C CYS A 64 1.60 -7.72 20.00
N GLU A 65 1.12 -8.32 21.10
CA GLU A 65 0.17 -9.44 21.07
C GLU A 65 -1.09 -9.15 20.24
N ALA A 66 -1.62 -7.93 20.37
CA ALA A 66 -2.80 -7.48 19.62
C ALA A 66 -2.59 -7.46 18.09
N LEU A 67 -1.35 -7.57 17.62
CA LEU A 67 -0.94 -7.50 16.21
C LEU A 67 -0.20 -8.76 15.73
N TRP A 68 -0.06 -9.82 16.54
CA TRP A 68 0.63 -11.07 16.16
C TRP A 68 0.04 -11.77 14.92
N HIS A 69 -1.22 -11.52 14.60
CA HIS A 69 -1.85 -12.06 13.38
C HIS A 69 -1.30 -11.43 12.10
N VAL A 70 -0.66 -10.26 12.17
CA VAL A 70 -0.13 -9.54 11.02
C VAL A 70 1.12 -10.22 10.48
N ARG A 71 1.07 -10.70 9.24
CA ARG A 71 2.22 -11.34 8.58
C ARG A 71 2.78 -10.39 7.53
N MET A 72 3.77 -9.59 7.89
CA MET A 72 4.37 -8.59 6.99
C MET A 72 4.95 -9.18 5.69
N SER A 73 5.24 -10.48 5.67
CA SER A 73 5.62 -11.18 4.44
C SER A 73 4.55 -11.21 3.35
N ARG A 74 3.28 -10.88 3.65
CA ARG A 74 2.17 -10.73 2.68
C ARG A 74 1.56 -9.33 2.70
N VAL A 75 2.24 -8.35 3.29
CA VAL A 75 1.87 -6.94 3.24
C VAL A 75 2.85 -6.22 2.32
N LEU A 76 2.35 -5.60 1.26
CA LEU A 76 3.18 -4.74 0.43
C LEU A 76 3.17 -3.32 1.00
N VAL A 77 4.35 -2.77 1.27
CA VAL A 77 4.50 -1.38 1.72
C VAL A 77 4.82 -0.51 0.52
N THR A 78 4.12 0.60 0.38
CA THR A 78 4.30 1.60 -0.68
C THR A 78 4.13 3.00 -0.11
N PHE A 79 4.50 4.01 -0.88
CA PHE A 79 4.10 5.39 -0.59
C PHE A 79 3.34 6.03 -1.75
N THR A 80 2.63 7.10 -1.45
CA THR A 80 2.11 8.06 -2.43
C THR A 80 2.68 9.44 -2.13
N PRO A 81 3.19 10.17 -3.13
CA PRO A 81 3.54 11.57 -2.93
C PRO A 81 2.25 12.36 -2.66
N CYS A 82 2.31 13.28 -1.71
CA CYS A 82 1.24 14.22 -1.43
C CYS A 82 1.72 15.66 -1.64
N ARG A 83 0.91 16.45 -2.35
CA ARG A 83 1.21 17.86 -2.67
C ARG A 83 1.13 18.77 -1.44
N ASN A 84 0.17 18.48 -0.56
CA ASN A 84 -0.11 19.27 0.63
C ASN A 84 0.54 18.66 1.87
N ARG A 85 1.42 19.44 2.52
CA ARG A 85 2.10 19.12 3.80
C ARG A 85 1.25 19.41 5.04
N SER A 86 -0.01 19.77 4.87
CA SER A 86 -0.99 19.89 5.96
C SER A 86 -0.91 18.67 6.87
N ARG A 87 -0.78 18.91 8.17
CA ARG A 87 -0.86 17.85 9.19
C ARG A 87 -2.23 17.19 9.22
N TYR A 88 -3.24 17.87 8.70
CA TYR A 88 -4.59 17.36 8.56
C TYR A 88 -4.76 16.63 7.22
N GLY A 89 -5.37 15.45 7.27
CA GLY A 89 -5.68 14.60 6.11
C GLY A 89 -5.14 13.19 6.26
N LEU A 90 -5.28 12.39 5.19
CA LEU A 90 -4.83 11.00 5.17
C LEU A 90 -3.31 10.91 5.36
N GLN A 91 -2.87 10.13 6.36
CA GLN A 91 -1.46 9.92 6.69
C GLN A 91 -0.95 8.60 6.15
N ALA A 92 -1.71 7.54 6.39
CA ALA A 92 -1.50 6.23 5.82
C ALA A 92 -2.87 5.61 5.51
N ARG A 93 -2.86 4.48 4.81
CA ARG A 93 -4.02 3.61 4.67
C ARG A 93 -3.58 2.18 4.39
N VAL A 94 -4.29 1.22 4.96
CA VAL A 94 -4.28 -0.16 4.52
C VAL A 94 -5.36 -0.40 3.46
N THR A 95 -5.00 -1.05 2.35
CA THR A 95 -5.96 -1.47 1.32
C THR A 95 -6.08 -3.00 1.37
N PRO A 96 -7.28 -3.56 1.57
CA PRO A 96 -7.51 -4.99 1.46
C PRO A 96 -7.39 -5.44 0.00
N LEU A 97 -6.79 -6.61 -0.24
CA LEU A 97 -6.69 -7.25 -1.56
C LEU A 97 -7.62 -8.47 -1.70
N ARG A 98 -8.59 -8.58 -0.79
CA ARG A 98 -9.75 -9.48 -0.86
C ARG A 98 -11.03 -8.73 -0.54
N PHE A 99 -12.14 -9.35 -0.90
CA PHE A 99 -13.44 -8.96 -0.40
C PHE A 99 -13.69 -9.56 0.98
N ARG A 100 -14.93 -9.43 1.44
CA ARG A 100 -15.41 -9.94 2.71
C ARG A 100 -15.00 -11.41 2.90
N GLU A 101 -14.53 -11.72 4.12
CA GLU A 101 -14.17 -13.11 4.52
C GLU A 101 -13.10 -13.72 3.59
N GLY A 102 -12.18 -12.89 3.10
CA GLY A 102 -11.10 -13.33 2.22
C GLY A 102 -11.52 -13.71 0.80
N ALA A 103 -12.77 -13.44 0.40
CA ALA A 103 -13.29 -13.82 -0.91
C ALA A 103 -12.49 -13.16 -2.04
N LEU A 104 -12.12 -13.97 -3.04
CA LEU A 104 -11.35 -13.50 -4.21
C LEU A 104 -12.21 -12.63 -5.13
N THR A 105 -13.47 -13.02 -5.30
CA THR A 105 -14.41 -12.34 -6.17
C THR A 105 -15.63 -11.85 -5.39
N ARG A 106 -16.29 -10.85 -5.96
CA ARG A 106 -17.60 -10.38 -5.49
C ARG A 106 -18.46 -10.05 -6.70
N ARG A 107 -19.69 -10.56 -6.69
CA ARG A 107 -20.69 -10.21 -7.70
C ARG A 107 -21.33 -8.86 -7.38
N HIS A 108 -21.39 -8.00 -8.39
CA HIS A 108 -22.12 -6.74 -8.35
C HIS A 108 -22.99 -6.65 -9.62
N GLY A 109 -24.30 -6.84 -9.45
CA GLY A 109 -25.23 -7.07 -10.56
C GLY A 109 -24.92 -8.37 -11.31
N HIS A 110 -24.76 -8.27 -12.62
CA HIS A 110 -24.43 -9.39 -13.52
C HIS A 110 -22.92 -9.58 -13.73
N VAL A 111 -22.07 -8.76 -13.09
CA VAL A 111 -20.62 -8.80 -13.28
C VAL A 111 -19.95 -9.29 -12.01
N GLU A 112 -19.07 -10.28 -12.16
CA GLU A 112 -18.15 -10.70 -11.11
C GLU A 112 -16.90 -9.83 -11.15
N TYR A 113 -16.48 -9.30 -10.00
CA TYR A 113 -15.29 -8.49 -9.87
C TYR A 113 -14.26 -9.16 -8.98
N GLN A 114 -13.00 -8.89 -9.25
CA GLN A 114 -11.84 -9.26 -8.43
C GLN A 114 -11.04 -8.00 -8.10
N VAL A 115 -10.48 -7.92 -6.89
CA VAL A 115 -9.44 -6.93 -6.59
C VAL A 115 -8.14 -7.34 -7.29
N GLN A 116 -7.51 -6.44 -8.05
CA GLN A 116 -6.26 -6.70 -8.73
C GLN A 116 -5.22 -7.30 -7.76
N ARG A 117 -4.71 -8.48 -8.10
CA ARG A 117 -3.85 -9.26 -7.21
C ARG A 117 -2.39 -8.87 -7.41
N PHE A 118 -1.66 -8.72 -6.32
CA PHE A 118 -0.26 -8.35 -6.34
C PHE A 118 0.60 -9.53 -5.87
N PHE A 119 1.66 -9.83 -6.60
CA PHE A 119 2.64 -10.85 -6.26
C PHE A 119 4.04 -10.26 -6.23
N VAL A 120 4.80 -10.57 -5.18
CA VAL A 120 6.21 -10.20 -5.04
C VAL A 120 7.00 -11.48 -4.79
N ASN A 121 7.96 -11.79 -5.67
CA ASN A 121 8.77 -13.01 -5.62
C ASN A 121 7.91 -14.28 -5.48
N GLY A 122 6.85 -14.37 -6.29
CA GLY A 122 5.90 -15.49 -6.27
C GLY A 122 4.94 -15.53 -5.08
N ARG A 123 5.12 -14.67 -4.06
CA ARG A 123 4.24 -14.60 -2.90
C ARG A 123 3.10 -13.62 -3.16
N GLU A 124 1.87 -14.09 -2.97
CA GLU A 124 0.70 -13.20 -3.04
C GLU A 124 0.61 -12.28 -1.83
N MET A 125 0.38 -11.00 -2.10
CA MET A 125 0.12 -9.95 -1.13
C MET A 125 -1.38 -9.90 -0.83
N LEU A 126 -1.73 -9.75 0.45
CA LEU A 126 -3.11 -9.68 0.92
C LEU A 126 -3.52 -8.25 1.31
N TYR A 127 -2.54 -7.41 1.62
CA TYR A 127 -2.74 -6.01 1.99
C TYR A 127 -1.72 -5.13 1.29
N LEU A 128 -2.14 -3.90 0.98
CA LEU A 128 -1.27 -2.82 0.54
C LEU A 128 -1.29 -1.69 1.57
N LEU A 129 -0.18 -1.51 2.29
CA LEU A 129 0.02 -0.44 3.26
C LEU A 129 0.66 0.76 2.55
N THR A 130 -0.08 1.87 2.45
CA THR A 130 0.34 3.08 1.73
C THR A 130 0.57 4.22 2.70
N PHE A 131 1.75 4.84 2.68
CA PHE A 131 2.05 6.07 3.43
C PHE A 131 2.00 7.32 2.53
N CYS A 132 1.43 8.43 3.02
CA CYS A 132 1.39 9.70 2.30
C CYS A 132 2.62 10.55 2.65
N LEU A 133 3.56 10.69 1.72
CA LEU A 133 4.82 11.41 1.95
C LEU A 133 4.86 12.76 1.22
N PRO A 134 5.43 13.82 1.85
CA PRO A 134 6.15 13.81 3.13
C PRO A 134 5.25 13.93 4.37
N ARG A 135 3.93 14.09 4.21
CA ARG A 135 3.00 14.41 5.31
C ARG A 135 3.13 13.51 6.54
N PHE A 136 3.15 12.20 6.34
CA PHE A 136 3.30 11.22 7.42
C PHE A 136 4.59 11.45 8.23
N LEU A 137 5.70 11.76 7.56
CA LEU A 137 6.98 12.01 8.19
C LEU A 137 7.04 13.36 8.93
N ASP A 138 6.12 14.29 8.65
CA ASP A 138 6.04 15.60 9.31
C ASP A 138 5.17 15.59 10.58
N GLN A 139 4.56 14.45 10.93
CA GLN A 139 3.90 14.24 12.23
C GLN A 139 4.95 14.18 13.37
N SER A 140 4.50 14.23 14.63
CA SER A 140 5.36 13.88 15.77
C SER A 140 5.73 12.39 15.76
N PHE A 141 6.75 12.02 16.54
CA PHE A 141 7.18 10.63 16.64
C PHE A 141 6.06 9.69 17.12
N GLU A 142 5.33 10.10 18.17
CA GLU A 142 4.23 9.32 18.73
C GLU A 142 3.07 9.18 17.73
N GLU A 143 2.64 10.27 17.08
CA GLU A 143 1.59 10.23 16.05
C GLU A 143 1.95 9.32 14.86
N LYS A 144 3.23 9.26 14.46
CA LYS A 144 3.69 8.32 13.42
C LYS A 144 3.48 6.88 13.86
N LEU A 145 3.84 6.53 15.09
CA LEU A 145 3.67 5.19 15.62
C LEU A 145 2.20 4.84 15.82
N VAL A 146 1.39 5.76 16.36
CA VAL A 146 -0.06 5.58 16.47
C VAL A 146 -0.67 5.32 15.10
N THR A 147 -0.27 6.07 14.07
CA THR A 147 -0.69 5.82 12.68
C THR A 147 -0.32 4.41 12.23
N VAL A 148 0.92 3.96 12.48
CA VAL A 148 1.36 2.60 12.11
C VAL A 148 0.51 1.54 12.79
N PHE A 149 0.33 1.64 14.11
CA PHE A 149 -0.48 0.69 14.89
C PHE A 149 -1.93 0.67 14.40
N HIS A 150 -2.51 1.84 14.13
CA HIS A 150 -3.86 1.98 13.61
C HIS A 150 -4.03 1.21 12.28
N GLU A 151 -3.12 1.41 11.33
CA GLU A 151 -3.20 0.74 10.02
C GLU A 151 -2.99 -0.78 10.11
N LEU A 152 -2.10 -1.25 10.98
CA LEU A 152 -1.90 -2.68 11.21
C LEU A 152 -3.12 -3.31 11.91
N TYR A 153 -3.71 -2.60 12.87
CA TYR A 153 -4.88 -3.06 13.61
C TYR A 153 -6.13 -3.22 12.73
N HIS A 154 -6.23 -2.45 11.64
CA HIS A 154 -7.26 -2.61 10.62
C HIS A 154 -7.19 -3.93 9.83
N MET A 155 -6.05 -4.63 9.82
CA MET A 155 -5.97 -5.95 9.19
C MET A 155 -6.80 -6.97 9.99
N ASN A 156 -7.61 -7.76 9.29
CA ASN A 156 -8.48 -8.77 9.91
C ASN A 156 -7.64 -9.77 10.76
N PRO A 157 -8.07 -10.12 11.99
CA PRO A 157 -7.46 -11.20 12.78
C PRO A 157 -7.23 -12.52 12.05
N ALA A 158 -8.13 -12.90 11.12
CA ALA A 158 -7.95 -14.09 10.29
C ALA A 158 -6.83 -13.95 9.24
N PHE A 159 -6.37 -12.72 9.01
CA PHE A 159 -5.34 -12.34 8.04
C PHE A 159 -5.63 -12.88 6.63
N ASP A 160 -6.88 -12.77 6.21
CA ASP A 160 -7.44 -13.33 4.98
C ASP A 160 -7.45 -12.33 3.80
N GLY A 161 -6.97 -11.11 4.01
CA GLY A 161 -6.99 -10.03 3.02
C GLY A 161 -8.22 -9.12 3.08
N ASP A 162 -9.16 -9.37 3.99
CA ASP A 162 -10.24 -8.43 4.35
C ASP A 162 -9.79 -7.50 5.49
N LEU A 163 -10.53 -6.42 5.74
CA LEU A 163 -10.33 -5.57 6.91
C LEU A 163 -11.08 -6.11 8.12
N ARG A 164 -10.57 -5.80 9.31
CA ARG A 164 -11.27 -6.00 10.57
C ARG A 164 -12.63 -5.28 10.52
N ARG A 165 -13.68 -6.00 10.91
CA ARG A 165 -15.04 -5.47 10.99
C ARG A 165 -15.46 -5.40 12.45
N HIS A 166 -15.98 -4.26 12.88
CA HIS A 166 -16.59 -4.10 14.19
C HIS A 166 -18.10 -4.31 14.08
N PRO A 167 -18.76 -4.97 15.04
CA PRO A 167 -20.21 -5.13 15.04
C PRO A 167 -20.90 -3.75 15.06
N GLY A 168 -21.80 -3.50 14.10
CA GLY A 168 -22.53 -2.23 13.95
C GLY A 168 -22.77 -1.82 12.48
N ARG A 169 -23.67 -0.85 12.24
CA ARG A 169 -24.04 -0.36 10.89
C ARG A 169 -22.88 0.28 10.11
N TYR A 170 -21.78 0.63 10.76
CA TYR A 170 -20.57 1.19 10.16
C TYR A 170 -19.40 0.22 10.33
N ALA A 171 -19.49 -0.92 9.64
CA ALA A 171 -18.64 -2.10 9.82
C ALA A 171 -17.15 -1.92 9.46
N VAL A 172 -16.67 -0.70 9.23
CA VAL A 172 -15.25 -0.42 8.93
C VAL A 172 -14.68 0.70 9.81
N HIS A 173 -15.50 1.57 10.40
CA HIS A 173 -15.03 2.65 11.30
C HIS A 173 -15.98 2.70 12.50
N SER A 174 -15.49 2.40 13.70
CA SER A 174 -16.28 2.56 14.91
C SER A 174 -16.54 4.05 15.19
N HIS A 175 -17.56 4.34 15.97
CA HIS A 175 -18.09 5.69 16.22
C HIS A 175 -17.24 6.60 17.13
N SER A 176 -16.03 6.24 17.55
CA SER A 176 -15.11 7.24 18.13
C SER A 176 -13.67 6.99 17.71
N LYS A 177 -13.22 7.77 16.73
CA LYS A 177 -11.82 7.90 16.32
C LYS A 177 -10.91 8.11 17.54
N ASP A 178 -11.36 8.90 18.50
CA ASP A 178 -10.60 9.25 19.69
C ASP A 178 -10.31 8.04 20.58
N ARG A 179 -11.31 7.18 20.86
CA ARG A 179 -11.09 5.95 21.66
C ARG A 179 -10.16 4.96 20.96
N TYR A 180 -10.22 4.92 19.63
CA TYR A 180 -9.29 4.09 18.84
C TYR A 180 -7.88 4.63 18.92
N ASP A 181 -7.72 5.94 18.74
CA ASP A 181 -6.42 6.60 18.81
C ASP A 181 -5.83 6.47 20.22
N GLU A 182 -6.63 6.57 21.29
CA GLU A 182 -6.24 6.27 22.69
C GLU A 182 -5.77 4.82 22.86
N GLN A 183 -6.53 3.85 22.35
CA GLN A 183 -6.13 2.44 22.43
C GLN A 183 -4.79 2.20 21.70
N MET A 184 -4.60 2.81 20.53
CA MET A 184 -3.34 2.69 19.79
C MET A 184 -2.20 3.39 20.53
N ALA A 185 -2.43 4.52 21.18
CA ALA A 185 -1.44 5.21 22.00
C ALA A 185 -0.97 4.32 23.17
N GLU A 186 -1.87 3.60 23.84
CA GLU A 186 -1.50 2.65 24.89
C GLU A 186 -0.65 1.48 24.36
N LEU A 187 -1.00 0.93 23.19
CA LEU A 187 -0.17 -0.10 22.55
C LEU A 187 1.22 0.44 22.16
N VAL A 188 1.30 1.69 21.69
CA VAL A 188 2.57 2.36 21.36
C VAL A 188 3.42 2.56 22.62
N LYS A 189 2.83 3.01 23.73
CA LYS A 189 3.54 3.14 25.01
C LYS A 189 4.10 1.80 25.45
N GLY A 190 3.29 0.74 25.41
CA GLY A 190 3.72 -0.62 25.74
C GLY A 190 4.84 -1.12 24.83
N TYR A 191 4.76 -0.87 23.52
CA TYR A 191 5.79 -1.23 22.55
C TYR A 191 7.12 -0.49 22.79
N LEU A 192 7.05 0.80 23.13
CA LEU A 192 8.25 1.61 23.37
C LEU A 192 8.91 1.30 24.73
N ALA A 193 8.12 0.90 25.73
CA ALA A 193 8.61 0.61 27.07
C ALA A 193 9.61 -0.55 27.05
N GLY A 194 10.89 -0.24 27.31
CA GLY A 194 11.96 -1.25 27.35
C GLY A 194 12.29 -1.89 26.00
N HIS A 195 11.95 -1.24 24.88
CA HIS A 195 12.20 -1.80 23.56
C HIS A 195 13.70 -2.10 23.34
N PRO A 196 14.09 -3.36 23.04
CA PRO A 196 15.50 -3.77 23.06
C PRO A 196 16.31 -3.24 21.88
N ASN A 197 15.65 -2.79 20.81
CA ASN A 197 16.30 -2.28 19.61
C ASN A 197 15.65 -0.96 19.13
N PRO A 198 16.07 0.21 19.63
CA PRO A 198 15.48 1.48 19.23
C PRO A 198 15.78 1.89 17.78
N ASP A 199 16.75 1.26 17.12
CA ASP A 199 17.16 1.61 15.76
C ASP A 199 16.06 1.32 14.74
N VAL A 200 15.20 0.33 15.01
CA VAL A 200 14.10 -0.07 14.10
C VAL A 200 13.09 1.07 13.84
N PHE A 201 12.96 2.02 14.77
CA PHE A 201 12.09 3.19 14.63
C PHE A 201 12.84 4.52 14.70
N ALA A 202 14.18 4.52 14.75
CA ALA A 202 14.97 5.75 14.91
C ALA A 202 14.72 6.76 13.77
N PHE A 203 14.48 6.28 12.55
CA PHE A 203 14.18 7.14 11.39
C PHE A 203 12.86 7.93 11.53
N LEU A 204 11.92 7.48 12.35
CA LEU A 204 10.67 8.20 12.61
C LEU A 204 10.81 9.34 13.62
N ARG A 205 11.93 9.41 14.35
CA ARG A 205 12.16 10.45 15.38
C ARG A 205 12.28 11.84 14.78
N THR A 206 12.68 11.95 13.52
CA THR A 206 12.88 13.24 12.83
C THR A 206 11.80 13.52 11.81
N GLY A 207 11.64 14.79 11.44
CA GLY A 207 10.77 15.20 10.34
C GLY A 207 11.34 14.81 8.96
N TYR A 208 10.55 14.97 7.90
CA TYR A 208 10.97 14.64 6.53
C TYR A 208 12.28 15.33 6.11
N ARG A 209 12.39 16.65 6.36
CA ARG A 209 13.54 17.45 5.91
C ARG A 209 14.84 16.99 6.56
N GLU A 210 14.83 16.84 7.88
CA GLU A 210 15.99 16.38 8.62
C GLU A 210 16.37 14.95 8.23
N LEU A 211 15.39 14.06 8.06
CA LEU A 211 15.64 12.69 7.62
C LEU A 211 16.27 12.64 6.23
N TRP A 212 15.79 13.48 5.31
CA TRP A 212 16.36 13.64 3.97
C TRP A 212 17.81 14.11 4.04
N ASP A 213 18.08 15.19 4.78
CA ASP A 213 19.41 15.80 4.86
C ASP A 213 20.43 14.86 5.52
N ARG A 214 20.01 14.11 6.56
CA ARG A 214 20.87 13.13 7.26
C ARG A 214 21.18 11.88 6.44
N SER A 215 20.22 11.41 5.63
CA SER A 215 20.32 10.13 4.91
C SER A 215 20.81 10.28 3.48
N GLY A 216 21.08 11.49 3.00
CA GLY A 216 21.37 11.73 1.58
C GLY A 216 20.15 11.53 0.67
N GLY A 217 18.96 11.68 1.23
CA GLY A 217 17.68 11.54 0.56
C GLY A 217 16.91 10.27 0.92
N ILE A 218 15.69 10.19 0.39
CA ILE A 218 14.73 9.14 0.71
C ILE A 218 14.19 8.55 -0.59
N VAL A 219 14.22 7.23 -0.69
CA VAL A 219 13.61 6.43 -1.76
C VAL A 219 12.56 5.48 -1.18
N GLY A 220 11.71 4.93 -2.03
CA GLY A 220 10.81 3.86 -1.63
C GLY A 220 10.06 3.24 -2.80
N VAL A 221 9.45 2.09 -2.54
CA VAL A 221 8.60 1.38 -3.51
C VAL A 221 7.32 2.18 -3.80
N VAL A 222 6.95 2.26 -5.08
CA VAL A 222 5.70 2.88 -5.55
C VAL A 222 4.94 1.94 -6.47
N VAL A 223 3.89 1.29 -5.96
CA VAL A 223 2.99 0.46 -6.77
C VAL A 223 1.69 1.19 -7.10
N PRO A 224 1.00 0.86 -8.22
CA PRO A 224 -0.28 1.47 -8.51
C PRO A 224 -1.33 1.08 -7.47
N ARG A 225 -2.37 1.91 -7.33
CA ARG A 225 -3.54 1.55 -6.52
C ARG A 225 -4.23 0.33 -7.16
N PRO A 226 -4.53 -0.73 -6.39
CA PRO A 226 -5.21 -1.91 -6.91
C PRO A 226 -6.59 -1.53 -7.44
N LYS A 227 -6.96 -2.12 -8.57
CA LYS A 227 -8.22 -1.85 -9.27
C LYS A 227 -9.22 -2.97 -9.02
N LEU A 228 -10.52 -2.66 -9.06
CA LEU A 228 -11.58 -3.67 -9.16
C LEU A 228 -11.78 -4.00 -10.63
N LEU A 229 -11.57 -5.26 -11.00
CA LEU A 229 -11.52 -5.71 -12.39
C LEU A 229 -12.58 -6.78 -12.63
N PRO A 230 -13.33 -6.71 -13.73
CA PRO A 230 -14.30 -7.74 -14.06
C PRO A 230 -13.59 -9.06 -14.39
N VAL A 231 -14.11 -10.17 -13.85
CA VAL A 231 -13.68 -11.53 -14.14
C VAL A 231 -14.60 -12.12 -15.21
N GLY A 232 -14.07 -12.97 -16.09
CA GLY A 232 -14.88 -13.70 -17.08
C GLY A 232 -15.30 -12.94 -18.34
N ARG A 233 -14.99 -11.64 -18.48
CA ARG A 233 -15.04 -10.96 -19.80
C ARG A 233 -13.74 -11.23 -20.55
N PRO A 234 -13.75 -11.81 -21.76
CA PRO A 234 -12.54 -11.93 -22.55
C PRO A 234 -11.95 -10.54 -22.72
N SER A 235 -10.64 -10.40 -22.50
CA SER A 235 -9.96 -9.14 -22.82
C SER A 235 -10.26 -8.79 -24.28
N ALA A 236 -10.32 -7.50 -24.62
CA ALA A 236 -10.57 -7.08 -26.01
C ALA A 236 -9.61 -7.76 -27.00
N ARG A 237 -8.37 -8.07 -26.58
CA ARG A 237 -7.39 -8.88 -27.32
C ARG A 237 -7.79 -10.35 -27.48
N ALA A 238 -8.30 -11.01 -26.43
CA ALA A 238 -8.77 -12.39 -26.51
C ALA A 238 -10.05 -12.51 -27.37
N ALA A 239 -10.94 -11.52 -27.30
CA ALA A 239 -12.12 -11.44 -28.17
C ALA A 239 -11.72 -11.20 -29.63
N ALA A 240 -10.78 -10.28 -29.90
CA ALA A 240 -10.28 -10.01 -31.25
C ALA A 240 -9.56 -11.23 -31.86
N ARG A 241 -8.74 -11.95 -31.07
CA ARG A 241 -8.06 -13.16 -31.52
C ARG A 241 -9.02 -14.31 -31.81
N LYS A 242 -10.03 -14.52 -30.97
CA LYS A 242 -11.11 -15.50 -31.24
C LYS A 242 -11.92 -15.15 -32.50
N ASN A 243 -12.15 -13.88 -32.77
CA ASN A 243 -12.84 -13.45 -33.99
C ASN A 243 -11.98 -13.65 -35.24
N ALA A 244 -10.67 -13.40 -35.18
CA ALA A 244 -9.74 -13.69 -36.28
C ALA A 244 -9.62 -15.20 -36.57
N GLU A 245 -9.60 -16.03 -35.53
CA GLU A 245 -9.57 -17.50 -35.62
C GLU A 245 -10.92 -18.14 -36.03
N ARG A 246 -12.02 -17.38 -35.97
CA ARG A 246 -13.35 -17.76 -36.51
C ARG A 246 -13.53 -17.32 -37.97
N GLY A 247 -13.02 -16.14 -38.34
CA GLY A 247 -13.09 -15.65 -39.72
C GLY A 247 -12.27 -16.50 -40.71
N THR A 248 -11.20 -17.12 -40.24
CA THR A 248 -10.36 -18.04 -41.03
C THR A 248 -10.98 -19.44 -41.21
N ARG A 249 -11.91 -19.85 -40.35
CA ARG A 249 -12.60 -21.15 -40.42
C ARG A 249 -13.89 -21.15 -41.22
N ASN A 250 -14.39 -19.98 -41.61
CA ASN A 250 -15.58 -19.82 -42.47
C ASN A 250 -15.18 -19.43 -43.91
N ALA A 251 -13.90 -19.54 -44.25
CA ALA A 251 -13.33 -19.22 -45.56
C ALA A 251 -12.76 -20.45 -46.28
N GLU A 252 -13.00 -21.65 -45.74
CA GLU A 252 -12.88 -22.96 -46.42
C GLU A 252 -14.28 -23.57 -46.54
#